data_AF-D1MVG0-F1
#
_entry.id   AF-D1MVG0-F1
#
_cell.length_a   1.000
_cell.length_b   1.000
_cell.length_c   1.000
_cell.angle_alpha   90.00
_cell.angle_beta   90.00
_cell.angle_gamma   90.00
#
_symmetry.space_group_name_H-M   'P 1'
#
loop_
_entity.id
_entity.type
_entity.pdbx_description
1 polymer ?
#
loop_
_entity_poly.entity_id
_entity_poly.type
_entity_poly.pdbx_seq_one_letter_code
_entity_poly.pdbx_strand_id
1 'polypeptide(L)' 'FQEVEANMNKCYRGRNIPGGCVIPANKYCERFFKKELNEKTAFNCSCKGSFSDAMCTCKLGRICPRPLND' A
#
# COMPACT_ATOMS: atom_id res chain seq x y z
N PHE A 1 -13.09 -26.25 14.14
CA PHE A 1 -13.29 -24.80 13.93
C PHE A 1 -12.27 -24.04 14.78
N GLN A 2 -11.06 -23.78 14.28
CA GLN A 2 -10.09 -22.91 14.97
C GLN A 2 -8.88 -22.63 14.08
N GLU A 3 -9.07 -21.89 12.98
CA GLU A 3 -7.95 -21.37 12.17
C GLU A 3 -8.22 -19.95 11.63
N VAL A 4 -9.04 -19.15 12.33
CA VAL A 4 -9.41 -17.80 11.85
C VAL A 4 -8.54 -16.70 12.48
N GLU A 5 -7.84 -16.98 13.58
CA GLU A 5 -7.21 -15.92 14.39
C GLU A 5 -5.71 -15.71 14.14
N ALA A 6 -5.03 -16.64 13.46
CA ALA A 6 -3.55 -16.60 13.34
C ALA A 6 -3.00 -15.86 12.12
N ASN A 7 -3.84 -15.40 11.18
CA ASN A 7 -3.35 -14.82 9.92
C ASN A 7 -3.90 -13.42 9.62
N MET A 8 -3.91 -12.55 10.64
CA MET A 8 -4.10 -11.11 10.48
C MET A 8 -2.83 -10.50 9.85
N ASN A 9 -2.50 -10.91 8.63
CA ASN A 9 -1.32 -10.41 7.95
C ASN A 9 -1.50 -8.91 7.67
N LYS A 10 -0.51 -8.11 8.08
CA LYS A 10 -0.45 -6.67 7.83
C LYS A 10 -0.79 -6.41 6.36
N CYS A 11 -1.83 -5.64 6.09
CA CYS A 11 -2.26 -5.43 4.72
C CYS A 11 -1.28 -4.51 3.99
N TYR A 12 -0.70 -4.99 2.89
CA TYR A 12 0.09 -4.18 1.99
C TYR A 12 -0.70 -3.97 0.71
N ARG A 13 -0.74 -2.72 0.22
CA ARG A 13 -1.36 -2.41 -1.06
C ARG A 13 -0.37 -1.68 -1.94
N GLY A 14 -0.13 -2.25 -3.12
CA GLY A 14 0.72 -1.69 -4.17
C GLY A 14 -0.11 -0.97 -5.23
N ARG A 15 0.37 0.18 -5.70
CA ARG A 15 -0.18 0.91 -6.84
C ARG A 15 0.94 1.54 -7.65
N ASN A 16 0.78 1.48 -8.96
CA ASN A 16 1.60 2.25 -9.88
C ASN A 16 1.13 3.69 -9.82
N ILE A 17 2.09 4.60 -9.75
CA ILE A 17 1.88 6.05 -9.77
C ILE A 17 2.51 6.59 -11.06
N PRO A 18 1.87 7.59 -11.70
CA PRO A 18 2.50 8.27 -12.80
C PRO A 18 3.74 9.04 -12.29
N GLY A 19 4.88 8.85 -12.96
CA GLY A 19 6.15 9.50 -12.64
C GLY A 19 7.09 8.67 -11.75
N GLY A 20 8.07 9.35 -11.16
CA GLY A 20 9.11 8.72 -10.33
C GLY A 20 8.87 8.83 -8.83
N CYS A 21 9.64 8.06 -8.06
CA CYS A 21 9.70 8.19 -6.61
C CYS A 21 10.32 9.54 -6.20
N VAL A 22 9.49 10.50 -5.82
CA VAL A 22 9.95 11.85 -5.40
C VAL A 22 10.40 11.81 -3.94
N ILE A 23 11.64 12.19 -3.64
CA ILE A 23 12.17 12.17 -2.27
C ILE A 23 11.48 13.25 -1.41
N PRO A 24 10.99 12.92 -0.19
CA PRO A 24 10.95 11.60 0.43
C PRO A 24 9.78 10.76 -0.12
N ALA A 25 10.11 9.67 -0.81
CA ALA A 25 9.16 8.87 -1.59
C ALA A 25 8.05 8.24 -0.72
N ASN A 26 8.39 7.96 0.54
CA ASN A 26 7.47 7.43 1.54
C ASN A 26 6.30 8.40 1.78
N LYS A 27 6.57 9.72 1.87
CA LYS A 27 5.53 10.74 2.09
C LYS A 27 4.69 11.00 0.83
N TYR A 28 5.29 10.86 -0.36
CA TYR A 28 4.55 10.99 -1.61
C TYR A 28 3.55 9.84 -1.77
N CYS A 29 4.01 8.60 -1.64
CA CYS A 29 3.15 7.42 -1.69
C CYS A 29 2.06 7.48 -0.62
N GLU A 30 2.40 7.87 0.61
CA GLU A 30 1.39 7.98 1.67
C GLU A 30 0.32 9.01 1.34
N ARG A 31 0.70 10.19 0.82
CA ARG A 31 -0.27 11.19 0.38
C ARG A 31 -1.12 10.70 -0.78
N PHE A 32 -0.53 10.02 -1.76
CA PHE A 32 -1.26 9.44 -2.89
C PHE A 32 -2.31 8.44 -2.40
N PHE A 33 -1.93 7.51 -1.51
CA PHE A 33 -2.88 6.55 -0.95
C PHE A 33 -3.99 7.22 -0.14
N LYS A 34 -3.66 8.21 0.68
CA LYS A 34 -4.65 8.91 1.51
C LYS A 34 -5.60 9.80 0.70
N LYS A 35 -5.11 10.47 -0.34
CA LYS A 35 -5.89 11.43 -1.14
C LYS A 35 -6.56 10.78 -2.35
N GLU A 36 -5.79 10.10 -3.19
CA GLU A 36 -6.26 9.58 -4.47
C GLU A 36 -6.98 8.24 -4.30
N LEU A 37 -6.52 7.39 -3.38
CA LEU A 37 -7.12 6.07 -3.14
C LEU A 37 -8.08 6.06 -1.93
N ASN A 38 -8.25 7.21 -1.25
CA ASN A 38 -9.02 7.35 -0.02
C ASN A 38 -8.64 6.34 1.10
N GLU A 39 -7.43 5.78 1.05
CA GLU A 39 -6.89 4.90 2.07
C GLU A 39 -6.24 5.72 3.18
N LYS A 40 -7.08 6.35 4.00
CA LYS A 40 -6.66 7.22 5.11
C LYS A 40 -5.74 6.51 6.12
N THR A 41 -5.83 5.19 6.20
CA THR A 41 -5.04 4.35 7.09
C THR A 41 -3.72 3.88 6.46
N ALA A 42 -3.33 4.40 5.29
CA ALA A 42 -2.04 4.08 4.70
C ALA A 42 -0.87 4.67 5.53
N PHE A 43 0.13 3.85 5.82
CA PHE A 43 1.36 4.23 6.52
C PHE A 43 2.54 3.35 6.09
N ASN A 44 3.76 3.75 6.45
CA ASN A 44 4.99 2.99 6.17
C ASN A 44 5.09 2.57 4.69
N CYS A 45 4.93 3.57 3.82
CA CYS A 45 4.96 3.38 2.38
C CYS A 45 6.39 3.33 1.85
N SER A 46 6.60 2.43 0.91
CA SER A 46 7.82 2.32 0.11
C SER A 46 7.52 2.71 -1.33
N CYS A 47 8.49 3.28 -2.01
CA CYS A 47 8.41 3.55 -3.43
C CYS A 47 9.56 2.85 -4.14
N LYS A 48 9.26 2.11 -5.20
CA LYS A 48 10.25 1.44 -6.06
C LYS A 48 9.99 1.79 -7.51
N GLY A 49 11.03 2.11 -8.27
CA GLY A 49 10.92 2.40 -9.71
C GLY A 49 11.42 3.80 -10.06
N SER A 50 11.89 3.93 -11.30
CA SER A 50 12.59 5.12 -11.81
C SER A 50 11.72 5.85 -12.82
N PHE A 51 11.52 7.15 -12.61
CA PHE A 51 11.04 8.21 -13.51
C PHE A 51 9.72 8.04 -14.31
N SER A 52 9.30 6.84 -14.69
CA SER A 52 8.12 6.62 -15.55
C SER A 52 7.05 5.73 -14.92
N ASP A 53 7.46 4.68 -14.20
CA ASP A 53 6.55 3.70 -13.58
C ASP A 53 6.96 3.41 -12.13
N ALA A 54 6.86 4.41 -11.26
CA ALA A 54 7.06 4.17 -9.85
C ALA A 54 5.90 3.34 -9.26
N MET A 55 6.26 2.36 -8.45
CA MET A 55 5.35 1.52 -7.69
C MET A 55 5.41 1.92 -6.22
N CYS A 56 4.30 2.44 -5.71
CA CYS A 56 4.10 2.72 -4.30
C CYS A 56 3.46 1.52 -3.61
N THR A 57 4.08 1.05 -2.53
CA THR A 57 3.52 -0.01 -1.68
C THR A 57 3.38 0.51 -0.26
N CYS A 58 2.14 0.60 0.25
CA CYS A 58 1.83 1.09 1.59
C CYS A 58 1.25 -0.01 2.48
N LYS A 59 1.54 0.04 3.78
CA LYS A 59 0.79 -0.72 4.78
C LYS A 59 -0.52 -0.01 5.05
N LEU A 60 -1.61 -0.76 5.17
CA LEU A 60 -2.90 -0.22 5.59
C LEU A 60 -3.16 -0.59 7.05
N GLY A 61 -3.70 0.35 7.82
CA GLY A 61 -4.13 0.14 9.21
C GLY A 61 -5.41 -0.69 9.34
N ARG A 62 -5.73 -1.49 8.33
CA ARG A 62 -6.86 -2.42 8.32
C ARG A 62 -6.36 -3.83 8.01
N ILE A 63 -7.11 -4.81 8.51
CA ILE A 63 -6.94 -6.21 8.13
C ILE A 63 -7.61 -6.34 6.75
N CYS A 64 -6.86 -6.81 5.77
CA CYS A 64 -7.44 -7.13 4.47
C CYS A 64 -7.93 -8.59 4.53
N PRO A 65 -9.17 -8.88 4.09
CA PRO A 65 -9.54 -10.25 3.81
C PRO A 65 -8.53 -10.80 2.79
N ARG A 66 -8.14 -12.07 2.92
CA ARG A 66 -7.30 -12.73 1.90
C ARG A 66 -7.84 -12.38 0.50
N PRO A 67 -6.98 -12.30 -0.54
CA PRO A 67 -7.52 -12.44 -1.88
C PRO A 67 -8.34 -13.74 -1.88
N LEU A 68 -9.65 -13.61 -2.09
CA LEU A 68 -10.43 -14.75 -2.53
C LEU A 68 -9.73 -15.17 -3.83
N ASN A 69 -8.93 -16.22 -3.76
CA ASN A 69 -8.63 -16.99 -4.96
C ASN A 69 -9.99 -17.54 -5.39
N ASP A 70 -10.52 -16.99 -6.48
CA ASP A 70 -11.56 -17.63 -7.29
C ASP A 70 -10.95 -18.86 -7.96
#